data_AF-A0A0N5AK64-F1
#
_entry.id   AF-A0A0N5AK64-F1
#
_cell.length_a   1.000
_cell.length_b   1.000
_cell.length_c   1.000
_cell.angle_alpha   90.00
_cell.angle_beta   90.00
_cell.angle_gamma   90.00
#
_symmetry.space_group_name_H-M   'P 1'
#
loop_
_entity.id
_entity.type
_entity.pdbx_description
1 polymer ?
#
loop_
_entity_poly.entity_id
_entity_poly.type
_entity_poly.pdbx_seq_one_letter_code
_entity_poly.pdbx_strand_id
1 'polypeptide(L)'
;MRALTSVGILLLCLTLIDAQKMIRQCSCQEYRSCQKNILKNIFPCADKCQKHVAAIGVNYKVIRQCLASRANLFEAALKCSEAALPNGCTNGPPRMIPKRYKNGLEIALMTEGNRIIQNSGVQMQVTPLLSVAKKFGQCTWSCVNKKTQFCGDLSKCGLDLPSDTQVVATLKQCAINSGLLATSTIQELCQCAINAGLR
;
A
#
# COMPACT_ATOMS: atom_id res chain seq x y z
N MET A 1 -28.94 30.40 -36.40
CA MET A 1 -28.65 29.20 -35.56
C MET A 1 -27.21 28.67 -35.74
N ARG A 2 -26.18 29.53 -35.80
CA ARG A 2 -24.76 29.09 -35.80
C ARG A 2 -23.95 29.62 -34.61
N ALA A 3 -24.45 30.65 -33.92
CA ALA A 3 -23.79 31.24 -32.75
C ALA A 3 -24.07 30.48 -31.43
N LEU A 4 -25.25 29.88 -31.28
CA LEU A 4 -25.62 29.14 -30.06
C LEU A 4 -24.84 27.82 -29.88
N THR A 5 -24.38 27.20 -30.97
CA THR A 5 -23.58 25.97 -30.90
C THR A 5 -22.12 26.24 -30.50
N SER A 6 -21.54 27.39 -30.89
CA SER A 6 -20.15 27.75 -30.53
C SER A 6 -20.00 28.13 -29.06
N VAL A 7 -21.00 28.82 -28.48
CA VAL A 7 -20.99 29.19 -27.05
C VAL A 7 -21.17 27.98 -26.15
N GLY A 8 -22.01 27.01 -26.56
CA GLY A 8 -22.22 25.76 -25.84
C GLY A 8 -20.97 24.86 -25.77
N ILE A 9 -20.20 24.80 -26.86
CA ILE A 9 -18.93 24.04 -26.91
C ILE A 9 -17.86 24.69 -26.02
N LEU A 10 -17.78 26.03 -25.99
CA LEU A 10 -16.82 26.74 -25.14
C LEU A 10 -17.10 26.54 -23.63
N LEU A 11 -18.37 26.52 -23.23
CA LEU A 11 -18.80 26.26 -21.85
C LEU A 11 -18.54 24.80 -21.42
N LEU A 12 -18.68 23.84 -22.33
CA LEU A 12 -18.32 22.43 -22.10
C LEU A 12 -16.80 22.21 -21.98
N CYS A 13 -15.97 23.01 -22.68
CA CYS A 13 -14.52 22.96 -22.52
C CYS A 13 -14.04 23.56 -21.18
N LEU A 14 -14.71 24.59 -20.67
CA LEU A 14 -14.32 25.25 -19.41
C LEU A 14 -14.62 24.39 -18.16
N THR A 15 -15.57 23.46 -18.22
CA THR A 15 -15.86 22.53 -17.12
C THR A 15 -14.94 21.31 -17.06
N LEU A 16 -14.14 21.06 -18.11
CA LEU A 16 -13.17 19.96 -18.17
C LEU A 16 -11.79 20.32 -17.62
N ILE A 17 -11.56 21.59 -17.28
CA ILE A 17 -10.31 22.04 -16.65
C ILE A 17 -10.48 21.91 -15.13
N ASP A 18 -10.58 20.68 -14.64
CA ASP A 18 -10.24 20.38 -13.24
C ASP A 18 -8.75 20.69 -13.10
N ALA A 19 -8.41 21.92 -12.68
CA ALA A 19 -7.04 22.34 -12.45
C ALA A 19 -6.40 21.33 -11.48
N GLN A 20 -5.46 20.53 -11.99
CA GLN A 20 -4.78 19.50 -11.23
C GLN A 20 -4.12 20.17 -10.02
N LYS A 21 -4.66 19.93 -8.82
CA LYS A 21 -4.18 20.59 -7.60
C LYS A 21 -2.70 20.25 -7.43
N MET A 22 -1.85 21.26 -7.29
CA MET A 22 -0.42 21.06 -7.05
C MET A 22 -0.15 20.95 -5.55
N ILE A 23 0.91 20.24 -5.17
CA ILE A 23 1.35 20.08 -3.79
C ILE A 23 2.89 20.10 -3.73
N ARG A 24 3.47 20.55 -2.61
CA ARG A 24 4.92 20.51 -2.40
C ARG A 24 5.41 19.05 -2.42
N GLN A 25 6.56 18.78 -3.01
CA GLN A 25 7.23 17.47 -2.90
C GLN A 25 7.79 17.27 -1.48
N CYS A 26 7.63 16.08 -0.93
CA CYS A 26 8.20 15.72 0.37
C CYS A 26 9.73 15.60 0.30
N SER A 27 10.39 15.99 1.38
CA SER A 27 11.80 15.65 1.58
C SER A 27 11.96 14.17 1.90
N CYS A 28 13.14 13.61 1.60
CA CYS A 28 13.42 12.22 1.95
C CYS A 28 13.50 12.00 3.47
N GLN A 29 13.84 13.04 4.24
CA GLN A 29 13.78 12.98 5.70
C GLN A 29 12.33 12.85 6.20
N GLU A 30 11.39 13.64 5.67
CA GLU A 30 9.96 13.55 6.00
C GLU A 30 9.42 12.14 5.68
N TYR A 31 9.75 11.64 4.48
CA TYR A 31 9.33 10.30 4.04
C TYR A 31 9.88 9.18 4.95
N ARG A 32 11.19 9.16 5.22
CA ARG A 32 11.81 8.11 6.05
C ARG A 32 11.32 8.17 7.50
N SER A 33 11.11 9.37 8.04
CA SER A 33 10.52 9.55 9.37
C SER A 33 9.11 8.95 9.43
N CYS A 34 8.28 9.22 8.41
CA CYS A 34 6.98 8.62 8.29
C CYS A 34 7.03 7.09 8.23
N GLN A 35 7.86 6.55 7.33
CA GLN A 35 8.03 5.11 7.15
C GLN A 35 8.44 4.43 8.46
N LYS A 36 9.41 4.99 9.19
CA LYS A 36 9.85 4.47 10.49
C LYS A 36 8.71 4.47 11.51
N ASN A 37 7.89 5.51 11.54
CA ASN A 37 6.73 5.58 12.43
C ASN A 37 5.64 4.54 12.08
N ILE A 38 5.40 4.29 10.79
CA ILE A 38 4.51 3.22 10.34
C ILE A 38 5.04 1.86 10.79
N LEU A 39 6.31 1.56 10.50
CA LEU A 39 6.94 0.27 10.85
C LEU A 39 6.95 0.02 12.36
N LYS A 40 7.19 1.06 13.17
CA LYS A 40 7.13 0.97 14.63
C LYS A 40 5.73 0.61 15.16
N ASN A 41 4.68 1.02 14.45
CA ASN A 41 3.29 0.88 14.92
C ASN A 41 2.53 -0.29 14.29
N ILE A 42 3.04 -0.91 13.22
CA ILE A 42 2.32 -1.96 12.49
C ILE A 42 1.98 -3.17 13.37
N PHE A 43 2.96 -3.74 14.07
CA PHE A 43 2.74 -4.90 14.95
C PHE A 43 1.88 -4.55 16.17
N PRO A 44 2.13 -3.46 16.93
CA PRO A 44 1.24 -3.06 18.02
C PRO A 44 -0.21 -2.81 17.59
N CYS A 45 -0.42 -2.34 16.37
CA CYS A 45 -1.77 -2.15 15.83
C CYS A 45 -2.40 -3.47 15.38
N ALA A 46 -1.62 -4.35 14.76
CA ALA A 46 -2.04 -5.71 14.44
C ALA A 46 -2.47 -6.48 15.71
N ASP A 47 -1.73 -6.32 16.82
CA ASP A 47 -2.02 -6.92 18.12
C ASP A 47 -3.41 -6.51 18.63
N LYS A 48 -3.81 -5.26 18.43
CA LYS A 48 -5.16 -4.75 18.78
C LYS A 48 -6.27 -5.29 17.89
N CYS A 49 -5.93 -5.78 16.71
CA CYS A 49 -6.87 -6.25 15.69
C CYS A 49 -6.95 -7.79 15.63
N GLN A 50 -6.21 -8.50 16.48
CA GLN A 50 -6.10 -9.96 16.49
C GLN A 50 -7.45 -10.71 16.52
N LYS A 51 -8.49 -10.10 17.09
CA LYS A 51 -9.85 -10.68 17.14
C LYS A 51 -10.40 -11.10 15.77
N HIS A 52 -10.01 -10.42 14.69
CA HIS A 52 -10.47 -10.76 13.35
C HIS A 52 -9.90 -12.11 12.86
N VAL A 53 -8.65 -12.41 13.24
CA VAL A 53 -7.96 -13.65 12.89
C VAL A 53 -8.39 -14.77 13.85
N ALA A 54 -8.52 -14.47 15.14
CA ALA A 54 -9.02 -15.42 16.13
C ALA A 54 -10.45 -15.92 15.85
N ALA A 55 -11.29 -15.10 15.20
CA ALA A 55 -12.66 -15.47 14.83
C ALA A 55 -12.76 -16.66 13.85
N ILE A 56 -11.67 -17.01 13.17
CA ILE A 56 -11.58 -18.20 12.29
C ILE A 56 -10.74 -19.33 12.90
N GLY A 57 -10.52 -19.31 14.22
CA GLY A 57 -9.78 -20.35 14.92
C GLY A 57 -8.25 -20.27 14.76
N VAL A 58 -7.73 -19.20 14.16
CA VAL A 58 -6.29 -19.01 13.95
C VAL A 58 -5.64 -18.38 15.17
N ASN A 59 -4.56 -19.00 15.65
CA ASN A 59 -3.69 -18.50 16.70
C ASN A 59 -2.84 -17.31 16.20
N TYR A 60 -3.31 -16.11 16.53
CA TYR A 60 -2.65 -14.88 16.13
C TYR A 60 -1.18 -14.78 16.57
N LYS A 61 -0.81 -15.31 17.74
CA LYS A 61 0.56 -15.24 18.26
C LYS A 61 1.55 -15.97 17.34
N VAL A 62 1.15 -17.13 16.80
CA VAL A 62 1.95 -17.92 15.86
C VAL A 62 2.14 -17.16 14.55
N ILE A 63 1.07 -16.61 13.98
CA ILE A 63 1.14 -15.78 12.77
C ILE A 63 2.04 -14.57 12.98
N ARG A 64 1.88 -13.88 14.10
CA ARG A 64 2.65 -12.69 14.45
C ARG A 64 4.15 -13.00 14.52
N GLN A 65 4.54 -14.09 15.18
CA GLN A 65 5.93 -14.54 15.26
C GLN A 65 6.49 -14.89 13.87
N CYS A 66 5.68 -15.56 13.04
CA CYS A 66 6.05 -15.87 11.67
C CYS A 66 6.31 -14.60 10.83
N LEU A 67 5.44 -13.60 10.92
CA LEU A 67 5.67 -12.32 10.22
C LEU A 67 6.87 -11.56 10.79
N ALA A 68 7.04 -11.56 12.11
CA ALA A 68 8.16 -10.88 12.76
C ALA A 68 9.53 -11.47 12.38
N SER A 69 9.63 -12.80 12.23
CA SER A 69 10.86 -13.48 11.79
C SER A 69 11.25 -13.18 10.34
N ARG A 70 10.37 -12.53 9.56
CA ARG A 70 10.61 -12.13 8.16
C ARG A 70 10.71 -10.61 7.99
N ALA A 71 10.78 -9.86 9.09
CA ALA A 71 10.84 -8.40 9.05
C ALA A 71 11.97 -7.86 8.16
N ASN A 72 13.10 -8.55 8.12
CA ASN A 72 14.23 -8.23 7.25
C ASN A 72 13.88 -8.28 5.75
N LEU A 73 13.04 -9.24 5.30
CA LEU A 73 12.60 -9.32 3.90
C LEU A 73 11.71 -8.12 3.55
N PHE A 74 10.82 -7.72 4.45
CA PHE A 74 10.00 -6.52 4.27
C PHE A 74 10.85 -5.25 4.24
N GLU A 75 11.83 -5.12 5.15
CA GLU A 75 12.76 -3.99 5.14
C GLU A 75 13.60 -3.92 3.87
N ALA A 76 14.05 -5.07 3.36
CA ALA A 76 14.77 -5.15 2.08
C ALA A 76 13.87 -4.74 0.91
N ALA A 77 12.61 -5.18 0.86
CA ALA A 77 11.64 -4.79 -0.15
C ALA A 77 11.39 -3.27 -0.15
N LEU A 78 11.26 -2.67 1.04
CA LEU A 78 11.08 -1.22 1.19
C LEU A 78 12.30 -0.44 0.72
N LYS A 79 13.51 -0.86 1.09
CA LYS A 79 14.77 -0.23 0.62
C LYS A 79 14.91 -0.33 -0.90
N CYS A 80 14.61 -1.48 -1.49
CA CYS A 80 14.57 -1.64 -2.94
C CYS A 80 13.57 -0.67 -3.58
N SER A 81 12.38 -0.53 -2.99
CA SER A 81 11.32 0.32 -3.54
C SER A 81 11.72 1.80 -3.50
N GLU A 82 12.35 2.26 -2.42
CA GLU A 82 12.89 3.62 -2.32
C GLU A 82 13.98 3.86 -3.37
N ALA A 83 14.90 2.92 -3.55
CA ALA A 83 15.97 3.03 -4.54
C ALA A 83 15.45 3.00 -6.00
N ALA A 84 14.40 2.22 -6.27
CA ALA A 84 13.77 2.11 -7.59
C ALA A 84 12.85 3.31 -7.91
N LEU A 85 12.56 4.18 -6.94
CA LEU A 85 11.73 5.37 -7.07
C LEU A 85 12.53 6.62 -6.63
N PRO A 86 13.67 6.92 -7.29
CA PRO A 86 14.62 7.93 -6.80
C PRO A 86 14.05 9.34 -6.74
N ASN A 87 13.03 9.61 -7.55
CA ASN A 87 12.35 10.91 -7.57
C ASN A 87 11.21 11.01 -6.55
N GLY A 88 10.86 9.94 -5.82
CA GLY A 88 9.72 9.93 -4.90
C GLY A 88 9.78 11.06 -3.87
N CYS A 89 10.97 11.30 -3.31
CA CYS A 89 11.24 12.40 -2.40
C CYS A 89 12.45 13.22 -2.89
N THR A 90 12.69 14.39 -2.28
CA THR A 90 13.87 15.23 -2.60
C THR A 90 14.78 15.41 -1.39
N ASN A 91 16.09 15.47 -1.61
CA ASN A 91 17.06 15.96 -0.60
C ASN A 91 17.40 17.45 -0.81
N GLY A 92 16.97 18.02 -1.94
CA GLY A 92 17.16 19.44 -2.28
C GLY A 92 15.91 20.27 -2.02
N PRO A 93 15.86 21.49 -2.58
CA PRO A 93 14.69 22.35 -2.48
C PRO A 93 13.40 21.64 -2.95
N PRO A 94 12.30 21.71 -2.19
CA PRO A 94 11.02 21.14 -2.61
C PRO A 94 10.47 21.82 -3.86
N ARG A 95 10.09 21.03 -4.86
CA ARG A 95 9.34 21.49 -6.04
C ARG A 95 7.84 21.24 -5.89
N MET A 96 7.03 21.91 -6.70
CA MET A 96 5.60 21.64 -6.78
C MET A 96 5.36 20.48 -7.74
N ILE A 97 4.56 19.51 -7.32
CA ILE A 97 4.20 18.32 -8.08
C ILE A 97 2.69 18.15 -8.14
N PRO A 98 2.15 17.45 -9.14
CA PRO A 98 0.73 17.21 -9.20
C PRO A 98 0.26 16.34 -8.03
N LYS A 99 -0.79 16.78 -7.34
CA LYS A 99 -1.35 16.03 -6.21
C LYS A 99 -2.00 14.77 -6.72
N ARG A 100 -1.58 13.63 -6.16
CA ARG A 100 -2.13 12.33 -6.49
C ARG A 100 -3.49 12.09 -5.83
N TYR A 101 -4.38 11.41 -6.53
CA TYR A 101 -5.64 10.94 -5.95
C TYR A 101 -5.37 9.80 -4.97
N LYS A 102 -5.92 9.91 -3.75
CA LYS A 102 -5.62 9.00 -2.64
C LYS A 102 -5.96 7.53 -2.92
N ASN A 103 -6.99 7.28 -3.73
CA ASN A 103 -7.53 5.93 -3.91
C ASN A 103 -6.89 5.18 -5.10
N GLY A 104 -6.20 5.87 -6.02
CA GLY A 104 -5.67 5.25 -7.24
C GLY A 104 -4.66 4.15 -6.95
N LEU A 105 -3.70 4.43 -6.07
CA LEU A 105 -2.69 3.46 -5.66
C LEU A 105 -3.28 2.28 -4.88
N GLU A 106 -4.26 2.54 -4.00
CA GLU A 106 -4.97 1.47 -3.26
C GLU A 106 -5.69 0.52 -4.23
N ILE A 107 -6.41 1.07 -5.21
CA ILE A 107 -7.09 0.29 -6.24
C ILE A 107 -6.09 -0.52 -7.06
N ALA A 108 -4.99 0.10 -7.51
CA ALA A 108 -3.98 -0.60 -8.30
C ALA A 108 -3.32 -1.76 -7.53
N LEU A 109 -3.05 -1.56 -6.24
CA LEU A 109 -2.54 -2.61 -5.35
C LEU A 109 -3.53 -3.76 -5.20
N MET A 110 -4.82 -3.46 -4.97
CA MET A 110 -5.86 -4.48 -4.85
C MET A 110 -6.06 -5.26 -6.16
N THR A 111 -6.03 -4.57 -7.30
CA THR A 111 -6.16 -5.19 -8.62
C THR A 111 -4.99 -6.15 -8.90
N GLU A 112 -3.74 -5.73 -8.66
CA GLU A 112 -2.60 -6.63 -8.88
C GLU A 112 -2.59 -7.80 -7.87
N GLY A 113 -2.97 -7.56 -6.61
CA GLY A 113 -3.14 -8.62 -5.62
C GLY A 113 -4.16 -9.68 -6.06
N ASN A 114 -5.33 -9.24 -6.54
CA ASN A 114 -6.35 -10.14 -7.10
C ASN A 114 -5.82 -10.90 -8.31
N ARG A 115 -5.03 -10.26 -9.18
CA ARG A 115 -4.42 -10.92 -10.34
C ARG A 115 -3.44 -12.02 -9.92
N ILE A 116 -2.62 -11.77 -8.90
CA ILE A 116 -1.71 -12.79 -8.35
C ILE A 116 -2.50 -14.00 -7.83
N ILE A 117 -3.58 -13.75 -7.10
CA ILE A 117 -4.46 -14.81 -6.57
C ILE A 117 -5.12 -15.59 -7.72
N GLN A 118 -5.68 -14.91 -8.72
CA GLN A 118 -6.32 -15.55 -9.87
C GLN A 118 -5.33 -16.45 -10.63
N ASN A 119 -4.13 -15.95 -10.88
CA ASN A 119 -3.09 -16.69 -11.59
C ASN A 119 -2.59 -17.92 -10.83
N SER A 120 -2.80 -17.97 -9.51
CA SER A 120 -2.39 -19.11 -8.68
C SER A 120 -3.41 -20.25 -8.65
N GLY A 121 -4.60 -20.07 -9.23
CA GLY A 121 -5.64 -21.10 -9.28
C GLY A 121 -6.36 -21.38 -7.94
N VAL A 122 -5.95 -20.75 -6.83
CA VAL A 122 -6.53 -20.98 -5.49
C VAL A 122 -7.66 -20.02 -5.12
N GLN A 123 -8.21 -19.27 -6.08
CA GLN A 123 -9.15 -18.16 -5.82
C GLN A 123 -10.35 -18.57 -4.93
N MET A 124 -10.96 -19.73 -5.20
CA MET A 124 -12.12 -20.20 -4.41
C MET A 124 -11.74 -20.58 -2.97
N GLN A 125 -10.53 -21.07 -2.75
CA GLN A 125 -10.03 -21.50 -1.44
C GLN A 125 -9.66 -20.29 -0.56
N VAL A 126 -9.14 -19.22 -1.16
CA VAL A 126 -8.69 -18.03 -0.42
C VAL A 126 -9.79 -16.99 -0.21
N THR A 127 -10.91 -17.05 -0.94
CA THR A 127 -11.97 -16.02 -0.86
C THR A 127 -12.50 -15.78 0.57
N PRO A 128 -12.81 -16.81 1.38
CA PRO A 128 -13.20 -16.62 2.78
C PRO A 128 -12.09 -15.95 3.61
N LEU A 129 -10.83 -16.29 3.34
CA LEU A 129 -9.66 -15.71 4.00
C LEU A 129 -9.43 -14.26 3.62
N LEU A 130 -9.75 -13.87 2.38
CA LEU A 130 -9.67 -12.49 1.92
C LEU A 130 -10.60 -11.57 2.70
N SER A 131 -11.80 -12.04 3.06
CA SER A 131 -12.74 -11.27 3.88
C SER A 131 -12.17 -11.00 5.28
N VAL A 132 -11.56 -12.00 5.90
CA VAL A 132 -10.89 -11.88 7.20
C VAL A 132 -9.67 -10.97 7.10
N ALA A 133 -8.82 -11.20 6.10
CA ALA A 133 -7.62 -10.40 5.83
C ALA A 133 -7.98 -8.93 5.59
N LYS A 134 -9.06 -8.64 4.85
CA LYS A 134 -9.57 -7.30 4.64
C LYS A 134 -9.98 -6.63 5.95
N LYS A 135 -10.79 -7.29 6.78
CA LYS A 135 -11.23 -6.74 8.08
C LYS A 135 -10.04 -6.50 9.02
N PHE A 136 -9.12 -7.47 9.11
CA PHE A 136 -7.91 -7.35 9.91
C PHE A 136 -7.00 -6.22 9.42
N GLY A 137 -6.77 -6.14 8.10
CA GLY A 137 -5.97 -5.12 7.45
C GLY A 137 -6.56 -3.72 7.64
N GLN A 138 -7.88 -3.55 7.43
CA GLN A 138 -8.57 -2.28 7.66
C GLN A 138 -8.50 -1.83 9.12
N CYS A 139 -8.69 -2.74 10.08
CA CYS A 139 -8.52 -2.44 11.50
C CYS A 139 -7.07 -1.99 11.80
N THR A 140 -6.09 -2.74 11.30
CA THR A 140 -4.66 -2.47 11.53
C THR A 140 -4.27 -1.11 10.92
N TRP A 141 -4.66 -0.86 9.68
CA TRP A 141 -4.42 0.39 8.97
C TRP A 141 -5.09 1.57 9.67
N SER A 142 -6.35 1.44 10.09
CA SER A 142 -7.05 2.48 10.85
C SER A 142 -6.32 2.83 12.15
N CYS A 143 -5.81 1.82 12.87
CA CYS A 143 -4.99 2.03 14.06
C CYS A 143 -3.66 2.73 13.74
N VAL A 144 -2.94 2.28 12.71
CA VAL A 144 -1.67 2.89 12.29
C VAL A 144 -1.90 4.34 11.90
N ASN A 145 -2.92 4.63 11.10
CA ASN A 145 -3.28 5.98 10.67
C ASN A 145 -3.56 6.90 11.86
N LYS A 146 -4.33 6.42 12.85
CA LYS A 146 -4.59 7.19 14.07
C LYS A 146 -3.32 7.49 14.85
N LYS A 147 -2.44 6.50 15.03
CA LYS A 147 -1.20 6.64 15.81
C LYS A 147 -0.13 7.47 15.13
N THR A 148 -0.03 7.38 13.81
CA THR A 148 0.96 8.11 13.02
C THR A 148 0.44 9.44 12.51
N GLN A 149 -0.85 9.73 12.76
CA GLN A 149 -1.62 10.79 12.08
C GLN A 149 -1.47 10.70 10.55
N PHE A 150 -1.28 9.46 10.05
CA PHE A 150 -0.72 9.09 8.74
C PHE A 150 0.22 10.17 8.20
N CYS A 151 1.22 10.43 9.04
CA CYS A 151 2.35 11.31 8.83
C CYS A 151 1.94 12.71 8.39
N GLY A 152 1.65 13.58 9.36
CA GLY A 152 1.17 14.95 9.17
C GLY A 152 1.91 15.80 8.13
N ASP A 153 3.19 15.53 7.86
CA ASP A 153 3.93 16.19 6.77
C ASP A 153 3.52 15.70 5.37
N LEU A 154 3.24 14.39 5.20
CA LEU A 154 2.65 13.82 3.98
C LEU A 154 1.22 14.29 3.71
N SER A 155 0.58 14.96 4.68
CA SER A 155 -0.69 15.67 4.43
C SER A 155 -0.48 17.04 3.77
N LYS A 156 0.73 17.60 3.89
CA LYS A 156 1.16 18.91 3.38
C LYS A 156 2.11 18.82 2.17
N CYS A 157 2.65 17.63 1.91
CA CYS A 157 3.52 17.33 0.77
C CYS A 157 3.07 16.05 0.06
N GLY A 158 3.55 15.80 -1.16
CA GLY A 158 3.34 14.56 -1.92
C GLY A 158 4.65 13.90 -2.34
N LEU A 159 4.59 12.62 -2.67
CA LEU A 159 5.70 11.90 -3.29
C LEU A 159 5.57 12.00 -4.82
N ASP A 160 6.66 12.31 -5.52
CA ASP A 160 6.68 12.35 -6.98
C ASP A 160 6.89 10.94 -7.53
N LEU A 161 5.78 10.21 -7.60
CA LEU A 161 5.74 8.82 -8.03
C LEU A 161 5.29 8.73 -9.49
N PRO A 162 5.78 7.73 -10.24
CA PRO A 162 5.29 7.39 -11.58
C PRO A 162 3.81 6.92 -11.52
N SER A 163 3.24 6.39 -12.61
CA SER A 163 1.84 5.94 -12.60
C SER A 163 1.55 4.86 -11.54
N ASP A 164 0.28 4.69 -11.13
CA ASP A 164 -0.06 3.76 -10.04
C ASP A 164 0.34 2.32 -10.42
N THR A 165 0.16 1.96 -11.68
CA THR A 165 0.57 0.66 -12.23
C THR A 165 2.08 0.48 -12.21
N GLN A 166 2.86 1.52 -12.51
CA GLN A 166 4.33 1.48 -12.42
C GLN A 166 4.79 1.34 -10.97
N VAL A 167 4.21 2.09 -10.03
CA VAL A 167 4.51 1.95 -8.60
C VAL A 167 4.23 0.52 -8.14
N VAL A 168 3.06 -0.03 -8.45
CA VAL A 168 2.68 -1.39 -8.07
C VAL A 168 3.60 -2.44 -8.69
N ALA A 169 3.96 -2.29 -9.97
CA ALA A 169 4.93 -3.17 -10.62
C ALA A 169 6.30 -3.12 -9.94
N THR A 170 6.79 -1.93 -9.60
CA THR A 170 8.05 -1.75 -8.86
C THR A 170 7.99 -2.40 -7.48
N LEU A 171 6.93 -2.16 -6.71
CA LEU A 171 6.74 -2.77 -5.39
C LEU A 171 6.75 -4.30 -5.48
N LYS A 172 6.07 -4.86 -6.49
CA LYS A 172 6.07 -6.30 -6.76
C LYS A 172 7.47 -6.82 -7.07
N GLN A 173 8.21 -6.16 -7.96
CA GLN A 173 9.57 -6.59 -8.31
C GLN A 173 10.50 -6.52 -7.09
N CYS A 174 10.39 -5.49 -6.26
CA CYS A 174 11.15 -5.41 -5.02
C CYS A 174 10.77 -6.48 -3.99
N ALA A 175 9.50 -6.88 -3.93
CA ALA A 175 9.07 -8.01 -3.12
C ALA A 175 9.62 -9.35 -3.64
N ILE A 176 9.76 -9.52 -4.96
CA ILE A 176 10.42 -10.68 -5.56
C ILE A 176 11.92 -10.67 -5.24
N ASN A 177 12.61 -9.56 -5.51
CA ASN A 177 14.06 -9.42 -5.36
C ASN A 177 14.54 -9.52 -3.90
N SER A 178 13.71 -9.10 -2.95
CA SER A 178 13.98 -9.26 -1.51
C SER A 178 13.77 -10.69 -1.02
N GLY A 179 13.25 -11.60 -1.85
CA GLY A 179 12.86 -12.95 -1.44
C GLY A 179 11.53 -13.02 -0.69
N LEU A 180 10.83 -11.89 -0.49
CA LEU A 180 9.52 -11.86 0.19
C LEU A 180 8.46 -12.67 -0.58
N LEU A 181 8.52 -12.67 -1.91
CA LEU A 181 7.67 -13.49 -2.79
C LEU A 181 8.38 -14.72 -3.36
N ALA A 182 9.53 -15.12 -2.79
CA ALA A 182 10.16 -16.38 -3.16
C ALA A 182 9.25 -17.56 -2.78
N THR A 183 9.26 -18.61 -3.59
CA THR A 183 8.41 -19.80 -3.36
C THR A 183 8.63 -20.41 -1.98
N SER A 184 9.88 -20.49 -1.51
CA SER A 184 10.20 -20.97 -0.16
C SER A 184 9.57 -20.12 0.93
N THR A 185 9.71 -18.79 0.85
CA THR A 185 9.10 -17.85 1.81
C THR A 185 7.58 -18.00 1.84
N ILE A 186 6.94 -18.16 0.68
CA ILE A 186 5.49 -18.36 0.57
C ILE A 186 5.07 -19.69 1.21
N GLN A 187 5.80 -20.78 0.93
CA GLN A 187 5.55 -22.09 1.53
C GLN A 187 5.66 -22.04 3.05
N GLU A 188 6.67 -21.35 3.58
CA GLU A 188 6.83 -21.18 5.02
C GLU A 188 5.70 -20.34 5.64
N LEU A 189 5.25 -19.28 4.97
CA LEU A 189 4.10 -18.48 5.40
C LEU A 189 2.81 -19.31 5.42
N CYS A 190 2.61 -20.17 4.42
CA CYS A 190 1.50 -21.14 4.40
C CYS A 190 1.61 -22.11 5.58
N GLN A 191 2.80 -22.66 5.83
CA GLN A 191 3.02 -23.57 6.96
C GLN A 191 2.78 -22.88 8.30
N CYS A 192 3.17 -21.61 8.44
CA CYS A 192 2.82 -20.82 9.62
C CYS A 192 1.32 -20.69 9.82
N ALA A 193 0.57 -20.49 8.73
CA ALA A 193 -0.89 -20.39 8.80
C ALA A 193 -1.53 -21.71 9.24
N ILE A 194 -1.10 -22.82 8.65
CA ILE A 194 -1.54 -24.18 9.03
C ILE A 194 -1.20 -24.46 10.50
N ASN A 195 0.04 -24.19 10.93
CA ASN A 195 0.48 -24.38 12.32
C ASN A 195 -0.27 -23.47 13.30
N ALA A 196 -0.77 -22.33 12.83
CA ALA A 196 -1.62 -21.45 13.60
C ALA A 196 -3.08 -21.93 13.68
N GLY A 197 -3.45 -23.02 13.01
CA GLY A 197 -4.81 -23.59 13.04
C GLY A 197 -5.70 -23.20 11.86
N LEU A 198 -5.13 -22.61 10.80
CA LEU A 198 -5.86 -22.41 9.55
C LEU A 198 -6.18 -23.78 8.92
N ARG A 199 -7.45 -24.00 8.59
CA ARG A 199 -7.97 -25.22 7.95
C ARG A 199 -8.68 -24.87 6.66
#